data_AF-A0A9W8JJJ1-F1
#
_entry.id   AF-A0A9W8JJJ1-F1
#
_cell.length_a   1.000
_cell.length_b   1.000
_cell.length_c   1.000
_cell.angle_alpha   90.00
_cell.angle_beta   90.00
_cell.angle_gamma   90.00
#
_symmetry.space_group_name_H-M   'P 1'
#
loop_
_entity.id
_entity.type
_entity.pdbx_description
1 polymer ?
#
loop_
_entity_poly.entity_id
_entity_poly.type
_entity_poly.pdbx_seq_one_letter_code
_entity_poly.pdbx_strand_id
1 'polypeptide(L)'
;MNLLAAFFFRTMVLGDVEDLDTGHVPNVTTTAGLSDFLIFACGIELQNCLCVSSYRPTQDPVLIEMLTHKNVLSPEEALWKYDVSSMAHETRVHNIASRARVRVTLRELFRHIVVIDGAGVVQEPWTFLYIPTLAWFIHALKGYYKRSFREDSLKAKEVPEIHVPDSSLFHRQLEWASRRWPELKNQVDYLEQQDIEADNLAYALPPFTILQCDVGQDDLETGTELFMLGMREAAPRLRRKLEEEDVDQAEVKSRKRQREK
;
A
#
# COMPACT_ATOMS: atom_id res chain seq x y z
N MET A 1 -7.12 -0.26 7.41
CA MET A 1 -5.89 -0.06 6.62
C MET A 1 -4.84 0.77 7.36
N ASN A 2 -5.17 1.92 7.95
CA ASN A 2 -4.20 2.71 8.74
C ASN A 2 -3.51 1.94 9.86
N LEU A 3 -4.28 1.17 10.64
CA LEU A 3 -3.72 0.32 11.71
C LEU A 3 -2.76 -0.75 11.16
N LEU A 4 -3.04 -1.31 9.98
CA LEU A 4 -2.18 -2.28 9.33
C LEU A 4 -0.88 -1.63 8.83
N ALA A 5 -0.98 -0.47 8.16
CA ALA A 5 0.20 0.26 7.71
C ALA A 5 1.08 0.70 8.89
N ALA A 6 0.48 1.15 9.99
CA ALA A 6 1.20 1.50 11.22
C ALA A 6 1.82 0.28 11.90
N PHE A 7 1.08 -0.85 11.99
CA PHE A 7 1.59 -2.12 12.50
C PHE A 7 2.83 -2.56 11.72
N PHE A 8 2.76 -2.57 10.40
CA PHE A 8 3.86 -2.98 9.54
C PHE A 8 5.05 -2.02 9.57
N PHE A 9 4.82 -0.72 9.70
CA PHE A 9 5.91 0.23 9.93
C PHE A 9 6.59 -0.07 11.27
N ARG A 10 5.81 -0.23 12.34
CA ARG A 10 6.34 -0.51 13.68
C ARG A 10 7.13 -1.83 13.73
N THR A 11 6.61 -2.89 13.13
CA THR A 11 7.27 -4.21 13.19
C THR A 11 8.43 -4.34 12.21
N MET A 12 8.30 -3.87 10.97
CA MET A 12 9.30 -4.12 9.93
C MET A 12 10.34 -3.00 9.77
N VAL A 13 9.97 -1.75 10.08
CA VAL A 13 10.89 -0.61 9.98
C VAL A 13 11.52 -0.33 11.35
N LEU A 14 10.73 -0.28 12.42
CA LEU A 14 11.25 0.00 13.77
C LEU A 14 11.77 -1.26 14.49
N GLY A 15 11.53 -2.45 13.95
CA GLY A 15 11.93 -3.72 14.58
C GLY A 15 11.22 -4.01 15.90
N ASP A 16 10.10 -3.32 16.17
CA ASP A 16 9.33 -3.48 17.41
C ASP A 16 8.37 -4.67 17.26
N VAL A 17 8.94 -5.87 17.31
CA VAL A 17 8.27 -7.17 17.17
C VAL A 17 8.18 -7.84 18.54
N GLU A 18 6.99 -8.25 18.95
CA GLU A 18 6.75 -9.06 20.14
C GLU A 18 6.64 -10.56 19.77
N ASP A 19 6.85 -11.48 20.73
CA ASP A 19 6.77 -12.93 20.48
C ASP A 19 5.40 -13.37 19.92
N LEU A 20 4.34 -12.61 20.20
CA LEU A 20 2.99 -12.84 19.68
C LEU A 20 2.82 -12.42 18.21
N ASP A 21 3.72 -11.58 17.69
CA ASP A 21 3.68 -11.12 16.30
C ASP A 21 4.29 -12.14 15.32
N THR A 22 4.91 -13.19 15.86
CA THR A 22 5.56 -14.26 15.10
C THR A 22 4.53 -15.01 14.24
N GLY A 23 4.52 -14.73 12.93
CA GLY A 23 3.58 -15.29 11.96
C GLY A 23 2.68 -14.27 11.27
N HIS A 24 2.59 -13.04 11.80
CA HIS A 24 1.83 -11.94 11.19
C HIS A 24 2.72 -10.94 10.43
N VAL A 25 4.01 -10.89 10.76
CA VAL A 25 4.99 -10.02 10.11
C VAL A 25 5.65 -10.77 8.95
N PRO A 26 5.53 -10.29 7.69
CA PRO A 26 6.17 -10.93 6.57
C PRO A 26 7.69 -10.81 6.67
N ASN A 27 8.41 -11.86 6.29
CA ASN A 27 9.86 -11.83 6.26
C ASN A 27 10.37 -11.14 4.99
N VAL A 28 10.42 -9.81 5.02
CA VAL A 28 10.82 -8.94 3.90
C VAL A 28 12.30 -9.02 3.52
N THR A 29 13.09 -9.78 4.29
CA THR A 29 14.49 -10.11 3.95
C THR A 29 14.58 -11.21 2.90
N THR A 30 13.48 -11.92 2.64
CA THR A 30 13.37 -12.96 1.61
C THR A 30 12.65 -12.42 0.39
N THR A 31 12.98 -12.95 -0.79
CA THR A 31 12.31 -12.57 -2.05
C THR A 31 10.81 -12.83 -1.98
N ALA A 32 10.41 -13.97 -1.41
CA ALA A 32 9.00 -14.33 -1.21
C ALA A 32 8.29 -13.35 -0.27
N GLY A 33 8.85 -13.09 0.92
CA GLY A 33 8.21 -12.18 1.87
C GLY A 33 8.16 -10.73 1.41
N LEU A 34 9.18 -10.24 0.67
CA LEU A 34 9.10 -8.94 0.02
C LEU A 34 8.01 -8.91 -1.05
N SER A 35 7.93 -9.96 -1.88
CA SER A 35 6.91 -10.08 -2.93
C SER A 35 5.49 -10.02 -2.34
N ASP A 36 5.23 -10.80 -1.30
CA ASP A 36 3.93 -10.82 -0.61
C ASP A 36 3.59 -9.43 -0.03
N PHE A 37 4.58 -8.75 0.56
CA PHE A 37 4.37 -7.41 1.09
C PHE A 37 4.10 -6.37 0.00
N LEU A 38 4.75 -6.46 -1.17
CA LEU A 38 4.48 -5.59 -2.31
C LEU A 38 3.04 -5.76 -2.83
N ILE A 39 2.58 -7.00 -2.93
CA ILE A 39 1.19 -7.31 -3.32
C ILE A 39 0.21 -6.72 -2.31
N PHE A 40 0.48 -6.92 -1.02
CA PHE A 40 -0.33 -6.35 0.04
C PHE A 40 -0.37 -4.81 -0.03
N ALA A 41 0.77 -4.17 -0.25
CA ALA A 41 0.87 -2.72 -0.40
C ALA A 41 0.06 -2.20 -1.59
N CYS A 42 0.11 -2.90 -2.73
CA CYS A 42 -0.76 -2.59 -3.88
C CYS A 42 -2.25 -2.73 -3.52
N GLY A 43 -2.61 -3.72 -2.71
CA GLY A 43 -3.97 -3.88 -2.18
C GLY A 43 -4.42 -2.71 -1.32
N ILE A 44 -3.53 -2.15 -0.47
CA ILE A 44 -3.81 -0.91 0.28
C ILE A 44 -4.06 0.25 -0.69
N GLU A 45 -3.23 0.39 -1.73
CA GLU A 45 -3.36 1.47 -2.70
C GLU A 45 -4.70 1.41 -3.46
N LEU A 46 -5.08 0.20 -3.89
CA LEU A 46 -6.26 -0.05 -4.71
C LEU A 46 -7.55 -0.25 -3.92
N GLN A 47 -7.50 -0.21 -2.58
CA GLN A 47 -8.65 -0.50 -1.72
C GLN A 47 -9.93 0.26 -2.10
N ASN A 48 -9.85 1.57 -2.38
CA ASN A 48 -11.05 2.33 -2.76
C ASN A 48 -11.67 1.81 -4.06
N CYS A 49 -10.84 1.40 -5.02
CA CYS A 49 -11.28 0.84 -6.30
C CYS A 49 -11.94 -0.54 -6.11
N LEU A 50 -11.59 -1.25 -5.04
CA LEU A 50 -12.13 -2.58 -4.74
C LEU A 50 -13.37 -2.53 -3.84
N CYS A 51 -13.66 -1.38 -3.22
CA CYS A 51 -14.77 -1.25 -2.28
C CYS A 51 -16.08 -0.90 -3.00
N VAL A 52 -17.07 -1.78 -2.96
CA VAL A 52 -18.40 -1.56 -3.58
C VAL A 52 -19.06 -0.27 -3.08
N SER A 53 -18.88 0.07 -1.80
CA SER A 53 -19.41 1.31 -1.21
C SER A 53 -18.84 2.58 -1.84
N SER A 54 -17.65 2.52 -2.47
CA SER A 54 -17.08 3.64 -3.23
C SER A 54 -17.90 3.99 -4.46
N TYR A 55 -18.73 3.07 -4.95
CA TYR A 55 -19.50 3.21 -6.19
C TYR A 55 -20.98 3.51 -5.98
N ARG A 56 -21.44 3.46 -4.73
CA ARG A 56 -22.81 3.79 -4.38
C ARG A 56 -22.87 5.25 -3.94
N PRO A 57 -23.87 6.04 -4.36
CA PRO A 57 -24.05 7.38 -3.84
C PRO A 57 -24.39 7.33 -2.34
N THR A 58 -24.01 8.38 -1.62
CA THR A 58 -24.40 8.54 -0.21
C THR A 58 -25.91 8.53 -0.04
N GLN A 59 -26.36 7.95 1.07
CA GLN A 59 -27.76 7.96 1.54
C GLN A 59 -27.93 8.80 2.80
N ASP A 60 -26.89 9.55 3.19
CA ASP A 60 -26.93 10.44 4.35
C ASP A 60 -27.83 11.66 4.03
N PRO A 61 -29.00 11.79 4.67
CA PRO A 61 -29.96 12.83 4.36
C PRO A 61 -29.40 14.24 4.63
N VAL A 62 -28.59 14.40 5.67
CA VAL A 62 -27.99 15.70 6.06
C VAL A 62 -26.98 16.14 5.01
N LEU A 63 -26.16 15.20 4.53
CA LEU A 63 -25.17 15.48 3.48
C LEU A 63 -25.85 15.81 2.15
N ILE A 64 -26.90 15.07 1.78
CA ILE A 64 -27.69 15.33 0.56
C ILE A 64 -28.33 16.73 0.62
N GLU A 65 -28.97 17.07 1.74
CA GLU A 65 -29.56 18.40 1.96
C GLU A 65 -28.50 19.52 1.85
N MET A 66 -27.33 19.35 2.46
CA MET A 66 -26.24 20.32 2.34
C MET A 66 -25.73 20.50 0.89
N LEU A 67 -25.61 19.41 0.13
CA LEU A 67 -25.12 19.45 -1.26
C LEU A 67 -26.14 20.08 -2.22
N THR A 68 -27.43 19.81 -2.00
CA THR A 68 -28.52 20.38 -2.79
C THR A 68 -28.68 21.89 -2.57
N HIS A 69 -28.55 22.36 -1.32
CA HIS A 69 -28.64 23.79 -0.99
C HIS A 69 -27.48 24.63 -1.55
N LYS A 70 -26.27 24.07 -1.69
CA LYS A 70 -25.10 24.81 -2.18
C LYS A 70 -25.24 25.33 -3.61
N ASN A 71 -26.05 24.69 -4.44
CA ASN A 71 -26.15 25.00 -5.88
C ASN A 71 -27.59 24.94 -6.43
N VAL A 72 -28.61 24.84 -5.58
CA VAL A 72 -30.03 24.64 -5.98
C VAL A 72 -30.16 23.48 -6.96
N LEU A 73 -29.61 22.32 -6.57
CA LEU A 73 -29.67 21.09 -7.35
C LEU A 73 -30.71 20.15 -6.76
N SER A 74 -31.34 19.32 -7.59
CA SER A 74 -32.08 18.17 -7.07
C SER A 74 -31.13 17.19 -6.35
N PRO A 75 -31.63 16.36 -5.41
CA PRO A 75 -30.81 15.35 -4.74
C PRO A 75 -30.00 14.47 -5.69
N GLU A 76 -30.60 14.01 -6.78
CA GLU A 76 -29.95 13.18 -7.79
C GLU A 76 -28.84 13.94 -8.53
N GLU A 77 -29.12 15.18 -8.97
CA GLU A 77 -28.12 16.02 -9.63
C GLU A 77 -26.96 16.38 -8.70
N ALA A 78 -27.23 16.61 -7.42
CA ALA A 78 -26.20 16.90 -6.42
C ALA A 78 -25.30 15.67 -6.21
N LEU A 79 -25.89 14.49 -6.04
CA LEU A 79 -25.13 13.24 -5.87
C LEU A 79 -24.27 12.93 -7.09
N TRP A 80 -24.80 13.13 -8.29
CA TRP A 80 -24.05 12.94 -9.53
C TRP A 80 -22.94 13.98 -9.72
N LYS A 81 -23.25 15.26 -9.50
CA LYS A 81 -22.30 16.37 -9.70
C LYS A 81 -21.11 16.30 -8.73
N TYR A 82 -21.37 15.95 -7.48
CA TYR A 82 -20.35 15.93 -6.44
C TYR A 82 -19.70 14.55 -6.23
N ASP A 83 -20.22 13.50 -6.88
CA ASP A 83 -19.65 12.15 -6.89
C ASP A 83 -19.32 11.64 -5.47
N VAL A 84 -20.27 11.83 -4.55
CA VAL A 84 -20.08 11.53 -3.13
C VAL A 84 -20.51 10.10 -2.84
N SER A 85 -19.53 9.25 -2.59
CA SER A 85 -19.77 7.84 -2.28
C SER A 85 -20.48 7.62 -0.93
N SER A 86 -21.06 6.43 -0.76
CA SER A 86 -21.71 5.94 0.46
C SER A 86 -20.76 5.65 1.61
N MET A 87 -19.45 5.73 1.36
CA MET A 87 -18.46 5.66 2.41
C MET A 87 -18.58 6.89 3.33
N ALA A 88 -18.42 6.69 4.64
CA ALA A 88 -18.32 7.82 5.55
C ALA A 88 -17.11 8.71 5.18
N HIS A 89 -17.24 10.02 5.40
CA HIS A 89 -16.15 10.98 5.13
C HIS A 89 -14.86 10.57 5.85
N GLU A 90 -14.97 10.16 7.12
CA GLU A 90 -13.86 9.66 7.92
C GLU A 90 -13.17 8.48 7.25
N THR A 91 -13.91 7.51 6.72
CA THR A 91 -13.35 6.35 6.02
C THR A 91 -12.59 6.77 4.76
N ARG A 92 -13.10 7.73 3.99
CA ARG A 92 -12.41 8.27 2.81
C ARG A 92 -11.09 8.94 3.21
N VAL A 93 -11.11 9.79 4.23
CA VAL A 93 -9.91 10.46 4.76
C VAL A 93 -8.90 9.43 5.28
N HIS A 94 -9.38 8.42 6.02
CA HIS A 94 -8.54 7.34 6.52
C HIS A 94 -7.90 6.52 5.41
N ASN A 95 -8.60 6.27 4.31
CA ASN A 95 -8.02 5.54 3.18
C ASN A 95 -6.96 6.39 2.45
N ILE A 96 -7.20 7.69 2.24
CA ILE A 96 -6.18 8.59 1.69
C ILE A 96 -4.93 8.63 2.59
N ALA A 97 -5.12 8.75 3.90
CA ALA A 97 -4.02 8.71 4.85
C ALA A 97 -3.27 7.37 4.79
N SER A 98 -3.98 6.24 4.73
CA SER A 98 -3.38 4.90 4.72
C SER A 98 -2.48 4.66 3.52
N ARG A 99 -2.83 5.19 2.35
CA ARG A 99 -2.03 5.15 1.12
C ARG A 99 -0.70 5.87 1.29
N ALA A 100 -0.72 7.06 1.91
CA ALA A 100 0.50 7.79 2.20
C ALA A 100 1.42 6.99 3.16
N ARG A 101 0.83 6.28 4.12
CA ARG A 101 1.57 5.51 5.14
C ARG A 101 2.24 4.26 4.57
N VAL A 102 1.54 3.47 3.75
CA VAL A 102 2.16 2.25 3.17
C VAL A 102 3.33 2.60 2.25
N ARG A 103 3.26 3.73 1.54
CA ARG A 103 4.39 4.27 0.77
C ARG A 103 5.58 4.59 1.66
N VAL A 104 5.34 5.22 2.81
CA VAL A 104 6.40 5.53 3.78
C VAL A 104 7.05 4.25 4.29
N THR A 105 6.25 3.25 4.68
CA THR A 105 6.77 1.92 5.05
C THR A 105 7.63 1.30 3.96
N LEU A 106 7.16 1.32 2.70
CA LEU A 106 7.91 0.77 1.57
C LEU A 106 9.22 1.53 1.33
N ARG A 107 9.19 2.87 1.37
CA ARG A 107 10.39 3.69 1.17
C ARG A 107 11.45 3.39 2.22
N GLU A 108 11.07 3.36 3.49
CA GLU A 108 12.02 3.05 4.57
C GLU A 108 12.54 1.62 4.46
N LEU A 109 11.67 0.65 4.20
CA LEU A 109 12.09 -0.73 3.95
C LEU A 109 13.09 -0.83 2.78
N PHE A 110 12.85 -0.12 1.68
CA PHE A 110 13.74 -0.06 0.52
C PHE A 110 15.09 0.60 0.81
N ARG A 111 15.22 1.41 1.88
CA ARG A 111 16.53 1.92 2.31
C ARG A 111 17.39 0.83 2.94
N HIS A 112 16.78 -0.18 3.56
CA HIS A 112 17.47 -1.26 4.26
C HIS A 112 17.77 -2.48 3.37
N ILE A 113 17.36 -2.44 2.09
CA ILE A 113 17.58 -3.54 1.16
C ILE A 113 18.20 -3.05 -0.15
N VAL A 114 19.08 -3.88 -0.71
CA VAL A 114 19.58 -3.73 -2.08
C VAL A 114 18.94 -4.81 -2.93
N VAL A 115 18.24 -4.39 -3.98
CA VAL A 115 17.63 -5.29 -4.96
C VAL A 115 18.59 -5.47 -6.13
N ILE A 116 18.86 -6.72 -6.47
CA ILE A 116 19.70 -7.09 -7.61
C ILE A 116 18.86 -7.92 -8.56
N ASP A 117 18.82 -7.54 -9.83
CA ASP A 117 18.08 -8.28 -10.85
C ASP A 117 18.73 -9.62 -11.23
N GLY A 118 18.04 -10.41 -12.07
CA GLY A 118 18.55 -11.68 -12.57
C GLY A 118 19.85 -11.58 -13.40
N ALA A 119 20.27 -10.38 -13.80
CA ALA A 119 21.53 -10.14 -14.52
C ALA A 119 22.66 -9.69 -13.58
N GLY A 120 22.40 -9.51 -12.29
CA GLY A 120 23.39 -9.04 -11.31
C GLY A 120 23.49 -7.52 -11.21
N VAL A 121 22.55 -6.76 -11.80
CA VAL A 121 22.56 -5.29 -11.76
C VAL A 121 21.74 -4.80 -10.57
N VAL A 122 22.27 -3.81 -9.86
CA VAL A 122 21.56 -3.14 -8.76
C VAL A 122 20.42 -2.31 -9.33
N GLN A 123 19.23 -2.53 -8.78
CA GLN A 123 18.01 -1.86 -9.21
C GLN A 123 17.44 -0.99 -8.09
N GLU A 124 16.77 0.10 -8.49
CA GLU A 124 15.99 0.92 -7.56
C GLU A 124 14.64 0.20 -7.30
N PRO A 125 14.33 -0.21 -6.04
CA PRO A 125 13.20 -1.13 -5.79
C PRO A 125 11.82 -0.55 -6.10
N TRP A 126 11.63 0.76 -6.00
CA TRP A 126 10.35 1.41 -6.27
C TRP A 126 9.95 1.26 -7.74
N THR A 127 10.86 1.63 -8.63
CA THR A 127 10.66 1.58 -10.08
C THR A 127 10.79 0.17 -10.65
N PHE A 128 11.63 -0.69 -10.04
CA PHE A 128 11.84 -2.05 -10.54
C PHE A 128 10.77 -3.04 -10.05
N LEU A 129 10.31 -2.93 -8.81
CA LEU A 129 9.37 -3.90 -8.21
C LEU A 129 7.97 -3.30 -8.01
N TYR A 130 7.85 -2.20 -7.26
CA TYR A 130 6.54 -1.72 -6.81
C TYR A 130 5.69 -1.14 -7.95
N ILE A 131 6.24 -0.22 -8.74
CA ILE A 131 5.52 0.46 -9.83
C ILE A 131 5.00 -0.53 -10.88
N PRO A 132 5.82 -1.47 -11.41
CA PRO A 132 5.34 -2.48 -12.34
C PRO A 132 4.25 -3.38 -11.76
N THR A 133 4.38 -3.76 -10.49
CA THR A 133 3.38 -4.59 -9.79
C THR A 133 2.04 -3.86 -9.68
N LEU A 134 2.05 -2.61 -9.25
CA LEU A 134 0.82 -1.82 -9.12
C LEU A 134 0.20 -1.53 -10.50
N ALA A 135 1.02 -1.22 -11.50
CA ALA A 135 0.56 -1.02 -12.87
C ALA A 135 -0.15 -2.27 -13.42
N TRP A 136 0.44 -3.44 -13.19
CA TRP A 136 -0.18 -4.72 -13.54
C TRP A 136 -1.52 -4.90 -12.87
N PHE A 137 -1.64 -4.67 -11.56
CA PHE A 137 -2.93 -4.80 -10.87
C PHE A 137 -3.98 -3.83 -11.39
N ILE A 138 -3.63 -2.58 -11.67
CA ILE A 138 -4.55 -1.61 -12.28
C ILE A 138 -5.05 -2.12 -13.64
N HIS A 139 -4.13 -2.59 -14.49
CA HIS A 139 -4.44 -3.15 -15.80
C HIS A 139 -5.31 -4.41 -15.72
N ALA A 140 -4.92 -5.35 -14.86
CA ALA A 140 -5.62 -6.59 -14.59
C ALA A 140 -7.03 -6.36 -14.04
N LEU A 141 -7.22 -5.36 -13.19
CA LEU A 141 -8.54 -4.99 -12.68
C LEU A 141 -9.47 -4.46 -13.78
N LYS A 142 -8.96 -3.67 -14.74
CA LYS A 142 -9.72 -3.25 -15.93
C LYS A 142 -10.13 -4.48 -16.76
N GLY A 143 -9.20 -5.39 -17.03
CA GLY A 143 -9.47 -6.63 -17.74
C GLY A 143 -10.50 -7.51 -17.02
N TYR A 144 -10.34 -7.68 -15.71
CA TYR A 144 -11.24 -8.45 -14.86
C TYR A 144 -12.65 -7.88 -14.87
N TYR A 145 -12.80 -6.55 -14.77
CA TYR A 145 -14.11 -5.89 -14.85
C TYR A 145 -14.78 -6.19 -16.20
N LYS A 146 -14.05 -5.99 -17.31
CA LYS A 146 -14.54 -6.23 -18.67
C LYS A 146 -14.92 -7.68 -18.93
N ARG A 147 -14.32 -8.66 -18.26
CA ARG A 147 -14.67 -10.09 -18.39
C ARG A 147 -15.81 -10.49 -17.47
N SER A 148 -15.77 -10.04 -16.21
CA SER A 148 -16.68 -10.51 -15.16
C SER A 148 -18.07 -9.91 -15.26
N PHE A 149 -18.18 -8.70 -15.80
CA PHE A 149 -19.43 -7.94 -15.87
C PHE A 149 -19.93 -7.72 -17.30
N ARG A 150 -19.57 -8.59 -18.25
CA ARG A 150 -20.26 -8.65 -19.56
C ARG A 150 -21.71 -9.06 -19.35
N GLU A 151 -22.60 -8.58 -20.21
CA GLU A 151 -24.04 -8.84 -20.11
C GLU A 151 -24.36 -10.35 -20.03
N ASP A 152 -23.64 -11.17 -20.80
CA ASP A 152 -23.77 -12.64 -20.79
C ASP A 152 -23.27 -13.27 -19.47
N SER A 153 -22.24 -12.70 -18.86
CA SER A 153 -21.67 -13.16 -17.59
C SER A 153 -22.55 -12.80 -16.39
N LEU A 154 -23.22 -11.64 -16.42
CA LEU A 154 -24.14 -11.22 -15.38
C LEU A 154 -25.39 -12.10 -15.34
N LYS A 155 -25.97 -12.39 -16.52
CA LYS A 155 -27.13 -13.28 -16.66
C LYS A 155 -26.82 -14.72 -16.23
N ALA A 156 -25.62 -15.22 -16.53
CA ALA A 156 -25.21 -16.57 -16.15
C ALA A 156 -24.85 -16.74 -14.67
N LYS A 157 -24.43 -15.67 -13.98
CA LYS A 157 -23.97 -15.72 -12.58
C LYS A 157 -25.01 -15.25 -11.56
N GLU A 158 -26.20 -14.82 -12.00
CA GLU A 158 -27.27 -14.27 -11.15
C GLU A 158 -26.77 -13.18 -10.18
N VAL A 159 -25.75 -12.41 -10.57
CA VAL A 159 -25.17 -11.38 -9.70
C VAL A 159 -26.14 -10.21 -9.63
N PRO A 160 -26.63 -9.82 -8.44
CA PRO A 160 -27.49 -8.66 -8.32
C PRO A 160 -26.75 -7.40 -8.79
N GLU A 161 -27.41 -6.57 -9.58
CA GLU A 161 -26.84 -5.33 -10.16
C GLU A 161 -26.20 -4.42 -9.10
N ILE A 162 -26.73 -4.44 -7.88
CA ILE A 162 -26.19 -3.70 -6.72
C ILE A 162 -24.73 -4.07 -6.36
N HIS A 163 -24.22 -5.23 -6.78
CA HIS A 163 -22.86 -5.69 -6.53
C HIS A 163 -21.90 -5.42 -7.68
N VAL A 164 -22.42 -4.91 -8.81
CA VAL A 164 -21.61 -4.50 -9.96
C VAL A 164 -21.17 -3.05 -9.74
N PRO A 165 -19.86 -2.77 -9.62
CA PRO A 165 -19.39 -1.38 -9.59
C PRO A 165 -19.81 -0.65 -10.85
N ASP A 166 -20.19 0.63 -10.76
CA ASP A 166 -20.42 1.42 -11.97
C ASP A 166 -19.14 1.47 -12.83
N SER A 167 -19.27 1.18 -14.13
CA SER A 167 -18.12 1.08 -15.03
C SER A 167 -17.35 2.38 -15.13
N SER A 168 -18.05 3.51 -15.26
CA SER A 168 -17.42 4.82 -15.44
C SER A 168 -16.64 5.22 -14.18
N LEU A 169 -17.23 5.00 -13.00
CA LEU A 169 -16.60 5.28 -11.72
C LEU A 169 -15.43 4.33 -11.44
N PHE A 170 -15.56 3.03 -11.78
CA PHE A 170 -14.49 2.05 -11.61
C PHE A 170 -13.25 2.43 -12.41
N HIS A 171 -13.42 2.72 -13.71
CA HIS A 171 -12.31 3.11 -14.57
C HIS A 171 -11.71 4.45 -14.14
N ARG A 172 -12.54 5.40 -13.70
CA ARG A 172 -12.08 6.70 -13.19
C ARG A 172 -11.26 6.58 -11.91
N GLN A 173 -11.66 5.73 -10.97
CA GLN A 173 -10.89 5.50 -9.74
C GLN A 173 -9.53 4.85 -10.03
N LEU A 174 -9.49 3.89 -10.97
CA LEU A 174 -8.23 3.29 -11.43
C LEU A 174 -7.33 4.30 -12.16
N GLU A 175 -7.91 5.22 -12.92
CA GLU A 175 -7.17 6.31 -13.55
C GLU A 175 -6.61 7.30 -12.51
N TRP A 176 -7.35 7.63 -11.47
CA TRP A 176 -6.83 8.46 -10.38
C TRP A 176 -5.69 7.76 -9.63
N ALA A 177 -5.79 6.45 -9.43
CA ALA A 177 -4.72 5.66 -8.85
C ALA A 177 -3.47 5.70 -9.74
N SER A 178 -3.62 5.52 -11.06
CA SER A 178 -2.47 5.53 -11.98
C SER A 178 -1.81 6.90 -12.11
N ARG A 179 -2.59 7.99 -12.06
CA ARG A 179 -2.08 9.38 -12.12
C ARG A 179 -1.37 9.85 -10.85
N ARG A 180 -1.32 9.03 -9.79
CA ARG A 180 -0.67 9.37 -8.52
C ARG A 180 0.83 9.63 -8.70
N TRP A 181 1.48 8.86 -9.57
CA TRP A 181 2.90 9.00 -9.91
C TRP A 181 3.06 8.97 -11.43
N PRO A 182 3.87 9.88 -12.03
CA PRO A 182 4.09 9.90 -13.48
C PRO A 182 4.59 8.54 -14.02
N GLU A 183 5.51 7.90 -13.31
CA GLU A 183 6.06 6.59 -13.67
C GLU A 183 5.00 5.48 -13.67
N LEU A 184 4.03 5.54 -12.74
CA LEU A 184 2.93 4.58 -12.70
C LEU A 184 1.98 4.76 -13.89
N LYS A 185 1.63 6.01 -14.23
CA LYS A 185 0.77 6.30 -15.38
C LYS A 185 1.42 5.79 -16.67
N ASN A 186 2.70 6.07 -16.86
CA ASN A 186 3.44 5.61 -18.03
C ASN A 186 3.46 4.08 -18.13
N GLN A 187 3.66 3.39 -17.00
CA GLN A 187 3.68 1.93 -16.99
C GLN A 187 2.29 1.32 -17.29
N VAL A 188 1.21 1.90 -16.78
CA VAL A 188 -0.16 1.47 -17.11
C VAL A 188 -0.45 1.71 -18.59
N ASP A 189 -0.09 2.87 -19.14
CA ASP A 189 -0.30 3.20 -20.55
C ASP A 189 0.48 2.25 -21.47
N TYR A 190 1.70 1.91 -21.08
CA TYR A 190 2.50 0.90 -21.78
C TYR A 190 1.78 -0.45 -21.81
N LEU A 191 1.28 -0.95 -20.68
CA LEU A 191 0.55 -2.22 -20.62
C LEU A 191 -0.72 -2.20 -21.49
N GLU A 192 -1.45 -1.07 -21.51
CA GLU A 192 -2.64 -0.89 -22.34
C GLU A 192 -2.32 -0.84 -23.84
N GLN A 193 -1.20 -0.23 -24.23
CA GLN A 193 -0.77 -0.15 -25.63
C GLN A 193 -0.26 -1.49 -26.18
N GLN A 194 0.31 -2.34 -25.33
CA GLN A 194 0.82 -3.66 -25.72
C GLN A 194 -0.28 -4.72 -25.87
N ASP A 195 -1.55 -4.37 -25.61
CA ASP A 195 -2.72 -5.27 -25.62
C ASP A 195 -2.49 -6.57 -24.82
N ILE A 196 -1.75 -6.46 -23.71
CA ILE A 196 -1.45 -7.62 -22.87
C ILE A 196 -2.74 -8.07 -22.18
N GLU A 197 -3.22 -9.27 -22.51
CA GLU A 197 -4.38 -9.85 -21.80
C GLU A 197 -3.96 -10.25 -20.37
N ALA A 198 -4.36 -9.44 -19.39
CA ALA A 198 -4.21 -9.79 -17.99
C ALA A 198 -5.35 -10.75 -17.59
N ASP A 199 -5.13 -12.05 -17.81
CA ASP A 199 -6.12 -13.11 -17.57
C ASP A 199 -6.46 -13.32 -16.09
N ASN A 200 -5.55 -12.94 -15.21
CA ASN A 200 -5.69 -13.08 -13.77
C ASN A 200 -5.01 -11.93 -13.01
N LEU A 201 -5.19 -11.92 -11.70
CA LEU A 201 -4.50 -11.01 -10.77
C LEU A 201 -3.14 -11.58 -10.34
N ALA A 202 -2.53 -12.52 -11.07
CA ALA A 202 -1.18 -12.98 -10.74
C ALA A 202 -0.18 -12.10 -11.50
N TYR A 203 0.65 -11.37 -10.75
CA TYR A 203 1.81 -10.68 -11.32
C TYR A 203 3.05 -11.54 -11.10
N ALA A 204 3.71 -11.93 -12.18
CA ALA A 204 5.02 -12.55 -12.11
C ALA A 204 6.07 -11.44 -11.96
N LEU A 205 6.52 -11.20 -10.72
CA LEU A 205 7.64 -10.30 -10.46
C LEU A 205 8.87 -10.73 -11.28
N PRO A 206 9.66 -9.77 -11.80
CA PRO A 206 10.90 -10.09 -12.48
C PRO A 206 11.85 -10.84 -11.51
N PRO A 207 12.71 -11.75 -11.98
CA PRO A 207 13.67 -12.41 -11.11
C PRO A 207 14.57 -11.40 -10.38
N PHE A 208 14.67 -11.52 -9.06
CA PHE A 208 15.50 -10.64 -8.23
C PHE A 208 16.04 -11.36 -7.00
N THR A 209 17.08 -10.78 -6.40
CA THR A 209 17.63 -11.17 -5.11
C THR A 209 17.74 -9.94 -4.20
N ILE A 210 17.81 -10.18 -2.90
CA ILE A 210 17.87 -9.13 -1.87
C ILE A 210 19.17 -9.30 -1.09
N LEU A 211 19.88 -8.20 -0.87
CA LEU A 211 20.92 -8.08 0.13
C LEU A 211 20.45 -7.09 1.21
N GLN A 212 20.63 -7.44 2.49
CA GLN A 212 20.39 -6.50 3.57
C GLN A 212 21.53 -5.49 3.66
N CYS A 213 21.18 -4.23 3.94
CA CYS A 213 22.12 -3.19 4.28
C CYS A 213 21.92 -2.75 5.73
N ASP A 214 23.00 -2.76 6.49
CA ASP A 214 23.06 -2.11 7.80
C ASP A 214 23.13 -0.59 7.59
N VAL A 215 21.99 0.02 7.32
CA VAL A 215 21.86 1.48 7.43
C VAL A 215 21.66 1.76 8.91
N GLY A 216 22.60 2.49 9.53
CA GLY A 216 22.51 2.86 10.94
C GLY A 216 21.14 3.47 11.27
N GLN A 217 20.58 3.13 12.42
CA GLN A 217 19.28 3.60 12.90
C GLN A 217 19.18 5.13 13.09
N ASP A 218 20.29 5.86 12.92
CA ASP A 218 20.39 7.31 13.15
C ASP A 218 19.55 8.16 12.18
N ASP A 219 19.03 7.56 11.11
CA ASP A 219 18.30 8.25 10.03
C ASP A 219 16.84 7.79 9.88
N LEU A 220 16.31 7.12 10.92
CA LEU A 220 14.90 6.76 11.03
C LEU A 220 14.04 8.03 11.17
N GLU A 221 13.02 8.13 10.31
CA GLU A 221 12.09 9.26 10.16
C GLU A 221 11.72 9.93 11.50
N THR A 222 11.83 11.27 11.52
CA THR A 222 11.69 12.11 12.71
C THR A 222 10.28 12.05 13.31
N GLY A 223 10.10 12.44 14.58
CA GLY A 223 8.82 12.35 15.30
C GLY A 223 7.58 12.96 14.60
N THR A 224 7.78 13.89 13.65
CA THR A 224 6.71 14.45 12.81
C THR A 224 6.15 13.43 11.82
N GLU A 225 7.00 12.60 11.23
CA GLU A 225 6.60 11.57 10.27
C GLU A 225 5.91 10.41 11.00
N LEU A 226 6.42 9.99 12.16
CA LEU A 226 5.74 9.05 13.06
C LEU A 226 4.34 9.56 13.47
N PHE A 227 4.22 10.85 13.79
CA PHE A 227 2.92 11.48 14.08
C PHE A 227 1.97 11.44 12.87
N MET A 228 2.47 11.71 11.66
CA MET A 228 1.69 11.59 10.41
C MET A 228 1.27 10.13 10.11
N LEU A 229 2.08 9.16 10.54
CA LEU A 229 1.78 7.73 10.53
C LEU A 229 0.78 7.33 11.65
N GLY A 230 0.36 8.27 12.51
CA GLY A 230 -0.54 8.01 13.64
C GLY A 230 0.11 7.21 14.76
N MET A 231 1.44 7.22 14.80
CA MET A 231 2.27 6.53 15.77
C MET A 231 2.88 7.55 16.72
N ARG A 232 3.16 7.12 17.94
CA ARG A 232 4.01 7.89 18.86
C ARG A 232 5.43 7.40 18.68
N GLU A 233 6.39 8.30 18.87
CA GLU A 233 7.80 7.92 19.03
C GLU A 233 7.86 6.77 20.03
N ALA A 234 8.54 5.68 19.65
CA ALA A 234 8.62 4.50 20.50
C ALA A 234 9.06 4.94 21.89
N ALA A 235 8.28 4.59 22.91
CA ALA A 235 8.56 4.99 24.28
C ALA A 235 10.03 4.64 24.62
N PRO A 236 10.71 5.39 25.51
CA PRO A 236 12.14 5.30 25.83
C PRO A 236 12.73 3.91 26.18
N ARG A 237 11.92 2.85 26.17
CA ARG A 237 12.32 1.45 26.24
C ARG A 237 13.15 0.96 25.04
N LEU A 238 12.93 1.49 23.83
CA LEU A 238 13.72 1.11 22.65
C LEU A 238 15.13 1.70 22.69
N ARG A 239 15.27 2.97 23.08
CA ARG A 239 16.58 3.58 23.41
C ARG A 239 17.32 2.81 24.51
N ARG A 240 16.62 2.42 25.58
CA ARG A 240 17.25 1.63 26.65
C ARG A 240 17.72 0.25 26.22
N LYS A 241 16.95 -0.49 25.40
CA LYS A 241 17.39 -1.80 24.90
C LYS A 241 18.62 -1.69 24.00
N LEU A 242 18.66 -0.67 23.14
CA LEU A 242 19.81 -0.38 22.27
C LEU A 242 21.03 0.06 23.09
N GLU A 243 20.84 0.92 24.09
CA GLU A 243 21.89 1.32 25.03
C GLU A 243 22.39 0.14 25.89
N GLU A 244 21.50 -0.76 26.32
CA GLU A 244 21.85 -1.96 27.09
C GLU A 244 22.62 -2.98 26.22
N GLU A 245 22.22 -3.20 24.96
CA GLU A 245 22.92 -4.09 24.03
C GLU A 245 24.30 -3.57 23.61
N ASP A 246 24.45 -2.25 23.41
CA ASP A 246 25.75 -1.63 23.11
C ASP A 246 26.72 -1.68 24.31
N VAL A 247 26.19 -1.50 25.53
CA VAL A 247 26.97 -1.64 26.78
C VAL A 247 27.44 -3.07 26.96
N ASP A 248 26.58 -4.06 26.73
CA ASP A 248 26.93 -5.48 26.86
C ASP A 248 28.01 -5.91 25.83
N GLN A 249 27.93 -5.42 24.59
CA GLN A 249 28.96 -5.68 23.58
C GLN A 249 30.30 -5.01 23.90
N ALA A 250 30.28 -3.81 24.47
CA ALA A 250 31.49 -3.10 24.91
C ALA A 250 32.15 -3.81 26.11
N GLU A 251 31.37 -4.28 27.08
CA GLU A 251 31.88 -5.04 28.22
C GLU A 251 32.53 -6.36 27.79
N VAL A 252 31.89 -7.11 26.87
CA VAL A 252 32.43 -8.39 26.36
C VAL A 252 33.75 -8.18 25.60
N LYS A 253 33.88 -7.10 24.81
CA LYS A 253 35.14 -6.74 24.14
C LYS A 253 36.23 -6.33 25.14
N SER A 254 35.88 -5.62 26.22
CA SER A 254 36.84 -5.21 27.25
C SER A 254 37.40 -6.41 28.04
N ARG A 255 36.55 -7.39 28.38
CA ARG A 255 36.94 -8.60 29.13
C ARG A 255 37.80 -9.56 28.30
N LYS A 256 37.59 -9.63 26.98
CA LYS A 256 38.48 -10.39 26.08
C LYS A 256 39.88 -9.78 26.01
N ARG A 257 39.98 -8.44 25.89
CA ARG A 257 41.28 -7.74 25.82
C ARG A 257 42.10 -7.81 27.11
N GLN A 258 41.47 -8.00 28.27
CA GLN A 258 42.17 -8.17 29.54
C GLN A 258 42.65 -9.62 29.79
N ARG A 259 42.13 -10.62 29.05
CA ARG A 259 42.56 -12.02 29.15
C ARG A 259 43.73 -12.37 28.22
N GLU A 260 44.08 -11.46 27.31
CA GLU A 260 45.16 -11.62 26.32
C GLU A 260 46.45 -10.86 26.70
N LYS A 261 46.53 -10.31 27.92
CA LYS A 261 47.73 -9.71 28.52
C LYS A 261 48.12 -10.46 29.78
#